data_AF-A0A934IN57-F1
#
_entry.id   AF-A0A934IN57-F1
#
_cell.length_a   1.000
_cell.length_b   1.000
_cell.length_c   1.000
_cell.angle_alpha   90.00
_cell.angle_beta   90.00
_cell.angle_gamma   90.00
#
_symmetry.space_group_name_H-M   'P 1'
#
loop_
_entity.id
_entity.type
_entity.pdbx_description
1 polymer ?
#
loop_
_entity_poly.entity_id
_entity_poly.type
_entity_poly.pdbx_seq_one_letter_code
_entity_poly.pdbx_strand_id
1 'polypeptide(L)'
;MTETARVYVVPIIDVNWLVFAPFDPGRDYRVDPPNVPQSVVDMRTLTPIMKDLTDGKMVLTPHSGTYCRDGYLEGEIVDTYREAIAGGAEMSVHLHEEIKGEGTRYAEWDHVKAMFEHAKGRMEEAGISCVAYRGGHYAYHPFMNRLLEANGIHADYSCCPGMNHPDREAIWTEAGTTAAHLPQDPRAPWAGQTRTTVLEIPIGSDGEGFAYKNILHVEMSELDNLLRVYDVVAGRAEAMGVPQIVHCLFHTASVGKPEWLARYRAFLEALPKRGAAFISTAEAHALHAEIAGAAA
;
A
#
# COMPACT_ATOMS: atom_id res chain seq x y z
N MET A 1 3.52 32.38 5.02
CA MET A 1 2.79 31.32 4.28
C MET A 1 3.67 30.09 4.35
N THR A 2 3.25 29.06 5.09
CA THR A 2 3.91 27.75 5.04
C THR A 2 3.76 27.23 3.61
N GLU A 3 4.86 26.93 2.95
CA GLU A 3 4.86 26.40 1.59
C GLU A 3 4.13 25.04 1.59
N THR A 4 3.06 24.92 0.81
CA THR A 4 2.30 23.66 0.66
C THR A 4 3.23 22.61 0.04
N ALA A 5 3.24 21.39 0.60
CA ALA A 5 4.06 20.32 0.07
C ALA A 5 3.62 19.98 -1.37
N ARG A 6 4.59 19.63 -2.22
CA ARG A 6 4.32 19.27 -3.63
C ARG A 6 3.88 17.82 -3.76
N VAL A 7 4.41 16.97 -2.89
CA VAL A 7 4.11 15.54 -2.86
C VAL A 7 3.78 15.14 -1.43
N TYR A 8 2.66 14.45 -1.28
CA TYR A 8 2.21 13.86 -0.04
C TYR A 8 2.34 12.35 -0.14
N VAL A 9 3.02 11.75 0.82
CA VAL A 9 3.40 10.33 0.76
C VAL A 9 2.80 9.59 1.93
N VAL A 10 2.08 8.51 1.64
CA VAL A 10 1.65 7.51 2.63
C VAL A 10 2.64 6.35 2.63
N PRO A 11 3.38 6.09 3.72
CA PRO A 11 4.23 4.90 3.81
C PRO A 11 3.39 3.64 4.00
N ILE A 12 3.54 2.64 3.12
CA ILE A 12 2.91 1.32 3.27
C ILE A 12 3.94 0.29 3.68
N ILE A 13 3.62 -0.49 4.72
CA ILE A 13 4.43 -1.58 5.23
C ILE A 13 3.66 -2.90 5.09
N ASP A 14 4.01 -3.67 4.06
CA ASP A 14 3.52 -5.05 3.89
C ASP A 14 4.19 -5.93 4.95
N VAL A 15 3.38 -6.45 5.89
CA VAL A 15 3.87 -7.28 7.00
C VAL A 15 3.92 -8.73 6.57
N ASN A 16 5.13 -9.24 6.35
CA ASN A 16 5.42 -10.59 5.85
C ASN A 16 6.74 -11.15 6.44
N TRP A 17 7.04 -12.43 6.16
CA TRP A 17 8.21 -13.17 6.66
C TRP A 17 9.24 -13.47 5.58
N LEU A 18 8.83 -13.41 4.32
CA LEU A 18 9.65 -13.65 3.15
C LEU A 18 9.16 -12.73 2.02
N VAL A 19 10.03 -12.49 1.04
CA VAL A 19 9.63 -11.91 -0.24
C VAL A 19 8.76 -12.94 -0.98
N PHE A 20 7.51 -13.08 -0.55
CA PHE A 20 6.51 -13.96 -1.13
C PHE A 20 6.08 -13.41 -2.48
N ALA A 21 6.27 -14.19 -3.54
CA ALA A 21 5.65 -13.93 -4.83
C ALA A 21 5.44 -15.25 -5.58
N PRO A 22 4.35 -15.97 -5.34
CA PRO A 22 4.09 -17.28 -5.95
C PRO A 22 3.95 -17.19 -7.48
N PHE A 23 3.74 -15.99 -8.02
CA PHE A 23 3.69 -15.70 -9.45
C PHE A 23 4.99 -15.14 -10.05
N ASP A 24 6.07 -15.01 -9.27
CA ASP A 24 7.39 -14.66 -9.78
C ASP A 24 8.25 -15.92 -9.92
N PRO A 25 8.54 -16.40 -11.15
CA PRO A 25 9.35 -17.59 -11.36
C PRO A 25 10.76 -17.52 -10.77
N GLY A 26 11.30 -16.31 -10.58
CA GLY A 26 12.60 -16.07 -9.95
C GLY A 26 12.56 -16.12 -8.42
N ARG A 27 11.37 -16.09 -7.82
CA ARG A 27 11.15 -16.25 -6.38
C ARG A 27 10.54 -17.62 -6.14
N ASP A 28 11.38 -18.65 -6.21
CA ASP A 28 11.00 -20.06 -6.03
C ASP A 28 10.37 -20.27 -4.64
N TYR A 29 9.04 -20.20 -4.61
CA TYR A 29 8.25 -20.27 -3.39
C TYR A 29 8.55 -21.53 -2.59
N ARG A 30 9.01 -21.35 -1.35
CA ARG A 30 9.19 -22.39 -0.33
C ARG A 30 8.18 -22.17 0.79
N VAL A 31 7.32 -23.17 1.00
CA VAL A 31 6.44 -23.28 2.16
C VAL A 31 7.28 -23.86 3.30
N ASP A 32 7.46 -23.10 4.38
CA ASP A 32 7.55 -23.58 5.76
C ASP A 32 7.19 -22.36 6.62
N PRO A 33 6.50 -22.57 7.77
CA PRO A 33 5.46 -21.67 8.27
C PRO A 33 5.91 -20.20 8.37
N PRO A 34 4.97 -19.24 8.31
CA PRO A 34 5.30 -17.83 8.51
C PRO A 34 6.14 -17.67 9.78
N ASN A 35 7.30 -17.03 9.66
CA ASN A 35 8.17 -16.77 10.80
C ASN A 35 7.66 -15.52 11.55
N VAL A 36 6.46 -15.63 12.11
CA VAL A 36 5.80 -14.58 12.88
C VAL A 36 6.70 -14.04 14.00
N PRO A 37 7.45 -14.86 14.76
CA PRO A 37 8.40 -14.34 15.75
C PRO A 37 9.45 -13.39 15.17
N GLN A 38 9.96 -13.66 13.96
CA GLN A 38 10.87 -12.73 13.29
C GLN A 38 10.13 -11.45 12.88
N SER A 39 8.92 -11.54 12.33
CA SER A 39 8.12 -10.37 11.98
C SER A 39 7.78 -9.50 13.20
N VAL A 40 7.62 -10.08 14.40
CA VAL A 40 7.47 -9.33 15.66
C VAL A 40 8.73 -8.49 15.95
N VAL A 41 9.92 -9.09 15.81
CA VAL A 41 11.20 -8.38 15.98
C VAL A 41 11.36 -7.27 14.93
N ASP A 42 11.01 -7.56 13.68
CA ASP A 42 11.11 -6.63 12.56
C ASP A 42 10.16 -5.44 12.77
N MET A 43 8.91 -5.69 13.19
CA MET A 43 7.92 -4.65 13.52
C MET A 43 8.36 -3.78 14.69
N ARG A 44 8.89 -4.37 15.77
CA ARG A 44 9.43 -3.62 16.91
C ARG A 44 10.70 -2.83 16.57
N THR A 45 11.45 -3.27 15.56
CA THR A 45 12.58 -2.52 15.01
C THR A 45 12.10 -1.36 14.15
N LEU A 46 11.09 -1.58 13.30
CA LEU A 46 10.61 -0.61 12.33
C LEU A 46 9.75 0.51 12.93
N THR A 47 8.88 0.17 13.88
CA THR A 47 7.95 1.12 14.51
C THR A 47 8.63 2.39 15.07
N PRO A 48 9.71 2.32 15.88
CA PRO A 48 10.39 3.53 16.36
C PRO A 48 11.04 4.33 15.21
N ILE A 49 11.53 3.67 14.16
CA ILE A 49 12.09 4.34 12.98
C ILE A 49 11.01 5.17 12.28
N MET A 50 9.84 4.57 12.09
CA MET A 50 8.71 5.25 11.48
C MET A 50 8.22 6.39 12.38
N LYS A 51 8.24 6.20 13.71
CA LYS A 51 7.93 7.28 14.64
C LYS A 51 8.86 8.48 14.46
N ASP A 52 10.16 8.25 14.38
CA ASP A 52 11.16 9.31 14.25
C ASP A 52 11.11 10.00 12.88
N LEU A 53 10.92 9.26 11.79
CA LEU A 53 11.04 9.78 10.43
C LEU A 53 9.74 10.32 9.84
N THR A 54 8.60 9.81 10.31
CA THR A 54 7.28 10.10 9.71
C THR A 54 6.23 10.55 10.73
N ASP A 55 6.65 10.78 11.98
CA ASP A 55 5.75 10.98 13.13
C ASP A 55 4.81 9.78 13.36
N GLY A 56 5.25 8.59 12.97
CA GLY A 56 4.54 7.32 13.14
C GLY A 56 3.51 7.03 12.05
N LYS A 57 3.40 7.90 11.05
CA LYS A 57 2.48 7.73 9.92
C LYS A 57 2.95 6.59 9.02
N MET A 58 2.20 5.50 9.04
CA MET A 58 2.33 4.38 8.12
C MET A 58 1.03 3.60 8.09
N VAL A 59 0.77 2.88 7.00
CA VAL A 59 -0.31 1.90 6.92
C VAL A 59 0.30 0.51 6.96
N LEU A 60 -0.09 -0.27 7.95
CA LEU A 60 0.28 -1.68 8.07
C LEU A 60 -0.68 -2.52 7.24
N THR A 61 -0.12 -3.44 6.47
CA THR A 61 -0.85 -4.34 5.58
C THR A 61 -0.47 -5.79 5.91
N PRO A 62 -1.11 -6.41 6.92
CA PRO A 62 -0.82 -7.77 7.37
C PRO A 62 -1.15 -8.79 6.30
N HIS A 63 -0.14 -9.51 5.84
CA HIS A 63 -0.30 -10.50 4.79
C HIS A 63 -1.26 -11.61 5.24
N SER A 64 -2.38 -11.79 4.53
CA SER A 64 -3.40 -12.79 4.88
C SER A 64 -3.60 -13.83 3.79
N GLY A 65 -2.52 -14.30 3.15
CA GLY A 65 -2.62 -15.20 2.01
C GLY A 65 -2.97 -16.65 2.35
N THR A 66 -3.24 -17.46 1.32
CA THR A 66 -3.59 -18.90 1.41
C THR A 66 -2.68 -19.70 2.35
N TYR A 67 -1.41 -19.32 2.48
CA TYR A 67 -0.39 -20.07 3.19
C TYR A 67 -0.07 -19.56 4.61
N CYS A 68 -0.66 -18.43 5.02
CA CYS A 68 -0.43 -17.85 6.35
C CYS A 68 -1.66 -17.07 6.85
N ARG A 69 -2.86 -17.54 6.46
CA ARG A 69 -4.14 -16.85 6.62
C ARG A 69 -4.29 -16.13 7.97
N ASP A 70 -4.01 -16.86 9.05
CA ASP A 70 -4.16 -16.36 10.43
C ASP A 70 -2.84 -15.93 11.06
N GLY A 71 -1.68 -16.28 10.48
CA GLY A 71 -0.38 -16.07 11.12
C GLY A 71 -0.06 -14.61 11.45
N TYR A 72 -0.61 -13.67 10.66
CA TYR A 72 -0.48 -12.24 10.88
C TYR A 72 -1.73 -11.59 11.48
N LEU A 73 -2.72 -12.38 11.89
CA LEU A 73 -3.99 -11.88 12.40
C LEU A 73 -4.23 -12.25 13.87
N GLU A 74 -3.30 -12.96 14.51
CA GLU A 74 -3.42 -13.42 15.89
C GLU A 74 -2.08 -13.51 16.62
N GLY A 75 -2.13 -13.72 17.94
CA GLY A 75 -0.93 -13.88 18.76
C GLY A 75 -0.14 -12.58 18.95
N GLU A 76 1.17 -12.70 19.21
CA GLU A 76 2.02 -11.59 19.62
C GLU A 76 2.19 -10.50 18.54
N ILE A 77 2.07 -10.84 17.26
CA ILE A 77 2.18 -9.84 16.18
C ILE A 77 1.09 -8.77 16.27
N VAL A 78 -0.10 -9.12 16.76
CA VAL A 78 -1.20 -8.17 16.99
C VAL A 78 -0.84 -7.12 18.03
N ASP A 79 -0.04 -7.48 19.04
CA ASP A 79 0.44 -6.50 20.03
C ASP A 79 1.36 -5.47 19.38
N THR A 80 2.21 -5.88 18.43
CA THR A 80 3.06 -4.94 17.67
C THR A 80 2.24 -3.98 16.82
N TYR A 81 1.07 -4.40 16.33
CA TYR A 81 0.15 -3.52 15.61
C TYR A 81 -0.47 -2.49 16.55
N ARG A 82 -0.90 -2.89 17.75
CA ARG A 82 -1.41 -1.96 18.76
C ARG A 82 -0.34 -0.95 19.18
N GLU A 83 0.90 -1.39 19.37
CA GLU A 83 2.05 -0.52 19.66
C GLU A 83 2.25 0.52 18.54
N ALA A 84 2.23 0.09 17.28
CA ALA A 84 2.36 0.97 16.13
C ALA A 84 1.19 1.96 15.97
N ILE A 85 -0.05 1.49 16.15
CA ILE A 85 -1.26 2.31 16.07
C ILE A 85 -1.25 3.39 17.18
N ALA A 86 -0.83 3.05 18.39
CA ALA A 86 -0.64 4.02 19.46
C ALA A 86 0.40 5.11 19.09
N GLY A 87 1.31 4.81 18.16
CA GLY A 87 2.29 5.74 17.61
C GLY A 87 1.82 6.58 16.42
N GLY A 88 0.63 6.29 15.84
CA GLY A 88 0.07 6.99 14.68
C GLY A 88 -0.10 6.13 13.42
N ALA A 89 0.18 4.83 13.47
CA ALA A 89 -0.04 3.94 12.34
C ALA A 89 -1.53 3.64 12.12
N GLU A 90 -1.85 3.25 10.89
CA GLU A 90 -3.18 2.79 10.46
C GLU A 90 -3.10 1.33 9.99
N MET A 91 -4.27 0.68 9.90
CA MET A 91 -4.36 -0.73 9.50
C MET A 91 -5.17 -0.88 8.21
N SER A 92 -4.75 -1.82 7.37
CA SER A 92 -5.40 -2.19 6.12
C SER A 92 -5.72 -3.68 6.09
N VAL A 93 -6.81 -4.04 5.40
CA VAL A 93 -7.04 -5.43 5.01
C VAL A 93 -6.14 -5.75 3.82
N HIS A 94 -5.26 -6.73 3.96
CA HIS A 94 -4.31 -7.11 2.92
C HIS A 94 -4.42 -8.57 2.52
N LEU A 95 -5.24 -8.81 1.48
CA LEU A 95 -5.49 -10.16 0.97
C LEU A 95 -4.35 -10.62 0.05
N HIS A 96 -4.21 -11.93 -0.08
CA HIS A 96 -3.26 -12.57 -0.97
C HIS A 96 -3.86 -13.91 -1.46
N GLU A 97 -4.60 -13.84 -2.56
CA GLU A 97 -5.36 -14.99 -3.08
C GLU A 97 -4.65 -15.68 -4.24
N GLU A 98 -3.32 -15.63 -4.25
CA GLU A 98 -2.47 -16.28 -5.22
C GLU A 98 -2.13 -17.71 -4.77
N ILE A 99 -2.25 -18.67 -5.70
CA ILE A 99 -1.99 -20.08 -5.44
C ILE A 99 -0.96 -20.58 -6.46
N LYS A 100 0.18 -21.06 -5.97
CA LYS A 100 1.28 -21.55 -6.82
C LYS A 100 0.78 -22.68 -7.72
N GLY A 101 0.88 -22.48 -9.03
CA GLY A 101 0.49 -23.46 -10.05
C GLY A 101 -1.01 -23.49 -10.36
N GLU A 102 -1.85 -22.75 -9.63
CA GLU A 102 -3.32 -22.76 -9.82
C GLU A 102 -3.88 -21.39 -10.23
N GLY A 103 -3.09 -20.33 -10.16
CA GLY A 103 -3.54 -18.98 -10.51
C GLY A 103 -4.08 -18.25 -9.28
N THR A 104 -5.02 -17.33 -9.48
CA THR A 104 -5.57 -16.51 -8.40
C THR A 104 -7.08 -16.64 -8.27
N ARG A 105 -7.58 -16.47 -7.05
CA ARG A 105 -9.01 -16.49 -6.72
C ARG A 105 -9.60 -15.08 -6.54
N TYR A 106 -8.87 -14.02 -6.91
CA TYR A 106 -9.33 -12.63 -6.78
C TYR A 106 -10.58 -12.28 -7.58
N ALA A 107 -10.92 -13.03 -8.63
CA ALA A 107 -12.15 -12.84 -9.39
C ALA A 107 -13.37 -13.58 -8.79
N GLU A 108 -13.19 -14.33 -7.70
CA GLU A 108 -14.25 -15.12 -7.07
C GLU A 108 -14.91 -14.32 -5.93
N TRP A 109 -16.06 -13.70 -6.20
CA TRP A 109 -16.77 -12.84 -5.23
C TRP A 109 -16.97 -13.50 -3.86
N ASP A 110 -17.56 -14.70 -3.81
CA ASP A 110 -17.88 -15.35 -2.52
C ASP A 110 -16.61 -15.68 -1.73
N HIS A 111 -15.53 -16.06 -2.41
CA HIS A 111 -14.23 -16.34 -1.79
C HIS A 111 -13.59 -15.07 -1.25
N VAL A 112 -13.44 -14.04 -2.09
CA VAL A 112 -12.81 -12.76 -1.69
C VAL A 112 -13.60 -12.10 -0.57
N LYS A 113 -14.93 -12.11 -0.65
CA LYS A 113 -15.79 -11.62 0.42
C LYS A 113 -15.52 -12.36 1.73
N ALA A 114 -15.51 -13.69 1.72
CA ALA A 114 -15.26 -14.47 2.92
C ALA A 114 -13.87 -14.20 3.52
N MET A 115 -12.83 -14.09 2.68
CA MET A 115 -11.47 -13.82 3.14
C MET A 115 -11.33 -12.39 3.68
N PHE A 116 -11.96 -11.41 3.05
CA PHE A 116 -12.02 -10.03 3.52
C PHE A 116 -12.71 -9.93 4.88
N GLU A 117 -13.91 -10.51 5.00
CA GLU A 117 -14.71 -10.49 6.24
C GLU A 117 -13.98 -11.22 7.37
N HIS A 118 -13.29 -12.33 7.06
CA HIS A 118 -12.43 -13.03 8.00
C HIS A 118 -11.28 -12.14 8.48
N ALA A 119 -10.47 -11.60 7.56
CA ALA A 119 -9.30 -10.79 7.93
C ALA A 119 -9.69 -9.54 8.75
N LYS A 120 -10.73 -8.83 8.29
CA LYS A 120 -11.26 -7.67 9.01
C LYS A 120 -11.84 -8.06 10.38
N GLY A 121 -12.62 -9.14 10.44
CA GLY A 121 -13.23 -9.63 11.68
C GLY A 121 -12.19 -9.97 12.74
N ARG A 122 -11.09 -10.63 12.38
CA ARG A 122 -9.99 -10.95 13.31
C ARG A 122 -9.33 -9.70 13.89
N MET A 123 -9.13 -8.67 13.07
CA MET A 123 -8.62 -7.37 13.55
C MET A 123 -9.61 -6.67 14.49
N GLU A 124 -10.90 -6.69 14.16
CA GLU A 124 -11.94 -6.09 15.00
C GLU A 124 -12.10 -6.81 16.35
N GLU A 125 -12.03 -8.14 16.36
CA GLU A 125 -11.97 -8.96 17.58
C GLU A 125 -10.76 -8.57 18.46
N ALA A 126 -9.66 -8.17 17.84
CA ALA A 126 -8.48 -7.65 18.51
C ALA A 126 -8.57 -6.15 18.90
N GLY A 127 -9.70 -5.48 18.62
CA GLY A 127 -9.89 -4.06 18.89
C GLY A 127 -9.16 -3.12 17.92
N ILE A 128 -8.78 -3.62 16.74
CA ILE A 128 -8.10 -2.88 15.68
C ILE A 128 -9.09 -2.61 14.54
N SER A 129 -9.24 -1.34 14.15
CA SER A 129 -10.05 -0.96 12.98
C SER A 129 -9.19 -0.89 11.73
N CYS A 130 -9.60 -1.56 10.67
CA CYS A 130 -9.01 -1.39 9.34
C CYS A 130 -9.70 -0.25 8.60
N VAL A 131 -8.92 0.71 8.08
CA VAL A 131 -9.43 1.90 7.37
C VAL A 131 -9.13 1.86 5.87
N ALA A 132 -8.28 0.93 5.45
CA ALA A 132 -7.80 0.80 4.09
C ALA A 132 -7.85 -0.66 3.59
N TYR A 133 -7.65 -0.83 2.29
CA TYR A 133 -7.45 -2.12 1.64
C TYR A 133 -6.21 -2.09 0.76
N ARG A 134 -5.57 -3.25 0.61
CA ARG A 134 -4.49 -3.48 -0.34
C ARG A 134 -4.54 -4.92 -0.86
N GLY A 135 -4.67 -5.08 -2.16
CA GLY A 135 -4.54 -6.38 -2.79
C GLY A 135 -3.08 -6.81 -2.91
N GLY A 136 -2.83 -8.08 -2.58
CA GLY A 136 -1.58 -8.77 -2.85
C GLY A 136 -1.18 -8.67 -4.31
N HIS A 137 0.10 -8.38 -4.55
CA HIS A 137 0.64 -8.15 -5.90
C HIS A 137 -0.17 -7.15 -6.75
N TYR A 138 -0.74 -6.13 -6.12
CA TYR A 138 -1.56 -5.10 -6.76
C TYR A 138 -2.87 -5.63 -7.36
N ALA A 139 -3.33 -6.80 -6.92
CA ALA A 139 -4.57 -7.40 -7.42
C ALA A 139 -5.80 -6.60 -6.98
N TYR A 140 -6.71 -6.33 -7.92
CA TYR A 140 -7.94 -5.61 -7.64
C TYR A 140 -9.01 -5.96 -8.65
N HIS A 141 -10.12 -6.53 -8.16
CA HIS A 141 -11.30 -6.80 -8.99
C HIS A 141 -12.34 -5.68 -8.79
N PRO A 142 -13.03 -5.18 -9.84
CA PRO A 142 -13.97 -4.05 -9.72
C PRO A 142 -15.08 -4.22 -8.67
N PHE A 143 -15.50 -5.45 -8.37
CA PHE A 143 -16.48 -5.69 -7.30
C PHE A 143 -15.97 -5.28 -5.91
N MET A 144 -14.65 -5.11 -5.74
CA MET A 144 -14.06 -4.70 -4.47
C MET A 144 -14.60 -3.35 -4.05
N ASN A 145 -14.90 -2.43 -4.98
CA ASN A 145 -15.58 -1.16 -4.72
C ASN A 145 -16.75 -1.32 -3.74
N ARG A 146 -17.66 -2.25 -4.06
CA ARG A 146 -18.83 -2.55 -3.22
C ARG A 146 -18.44 -3.10 -1.86
N LEU A 147 -17.46 -4.00 -1.82
CA LEU A 147 -17.02 -4.64 -0.58
C LEU A 147 -16.36 -3.63 0.37
N LEU A 148 -15.54 -2.73 -0.17
CA LEU A 148 -14.85 -1.68 0.58
C LEU A 148 -15.86 -0.69 1.18
N GLU A 149 -16.76 -0.14 0.36
CA GLU A 149 -17.78 0.81 0.81
C GLU A 149 -18.71 0.20 1.88
N ALA A 150 -19.16 -1.05 1.68
CA ALA A 150 -20.04 -1.74 2.62
C ALA A 150 -19.38 -2.04 3.98
N ASN A 151 -18.05 -2.02 4.06
CA ASN A 151 -17.29 -2.36 5.26
C ASN A 151 -16.55 -1.16 5.87
N GLY A 152 -16.86 0.07 5.44
CA GLY A 152 -16.23 1.27 6.00
C GLY A 152 -14.74 1.39 5.68
N ILE A 153 -14.29 0.80 4.57
CA ILE A 153 -12.93 1.04 4.07
C ILE A 153 -12.94 2.31 3.23
N HIS A 154 -12.01 3.20 3.53
CA HIS A 154 -11.98 4.54 2.95
C HIS A 154 -10.88 4.72 1.91
N ALA A 155 -9.86 3.87 1.88
CA ALA A 155 -8.79 3.96 0.90
C ALA A 155 -8.40 2.61 0.30
N ASP A 156 -7.90 2.66 -0.93
CA ASP A 156 -7.25 1.55 -1.62
C ASP A 156 -5.78 1.92 -1.94
N TYR A 157 -4.87 0.99 -1.63
CA TYR A 157 -3.44 1.09 -1.93
C TYR A 157 -2.98 -0.02 -2.91
N SER A 158 -3.89 -0.54 -3.72
CA SER A 158 -3.59 -1.62 -4.67
C SER A 158 -3.08 -1.09 -6.00
N CYS A 159 -3.34 0.18 -6.30
CA CYS A 159 -3.06 0.76 -7.60
C CYS A 159 -1.56 0.87 -7.93
N CYS A 160 -1.18 0.28 -9.07
CA CYS A 160 0.15 0.36 -9.66
C CYS A 160 0.06 0.85 -11.11
N PRO A 161 0.17 2.16 -11.36
CA PRO A 161 -0.09 2.74 -12.68
C PRO A 161 0.70 2.07 -13.81
N GLY A 162 -0.01 1.68 -14.87
CA GLY A 162 0.58 1.03 -16.06
C GLY A 162 0.79 -0.48 -15.92
N MET A 163 0.44 -1.10 -14.79
CA MET A 163 0.49 -2.55 -14.63
C MET A 163 -0.62 -3.26 -15.42
N ASN A 164 -0.28 -4.35 -16.11
CA ASN A 164 -1.23 -5.19 -16.82
C ASN A 164 -0.88 -6.68 -16.65
N HIS A 165 -1.31 -7.25 -15.52
CA HIS A 165 -1.16 -8.66 -15.18
C HIS A 165 -2.56 -9.26 -14.92
N PRO A 166 -3.32 -9.55 -15.99
CA PRO A 166 -4.67 -10.13 -15.85
C PRO A 166 -4.63 -11.51 -15.19
N ASP A 167 -3.52 -12.25 -15.32
CA ASP A 167 -3.27 -13.51 -14.62
C ASP A 167 -3.24 -13.39 -13.09
N ARG A 168 -3.09 -12.15 -12.58
CA ARG A 168 -3.04 -11.82 -11.15
C ARG A 168 -4.21 -10.94 -10.72
N GLU A 169 -5.17 -10.67 -11.60
CA GLU A 169 -6.21 -9.66 -11.41
C GLU A 169 -5.66 -8.24 -11.12
N ALA A 170 -4.43 -7.94 -11.56
CA ALA A 170 -3.76 -6.65 -11.36
C ALA A 170 -3.72 -5.87 -12.68
N ILE A 171 -4.79 -5.11 -12.96
CA ILE A 171 -4.97 -4.38 -14.22
C ILE A 171 -5.19 -2.89 -13.89
N TRP A 172 -4.18 -2.08 -14.20
CA TRP A 172 -4.08 -0.65 -13.86
C TRP A 172 -3.64 0.19 -15.06
N THR A 173 -4.03 -0.22 -16.27
CA THR A 173 -3.66 0.48 -17.51
C THR A 173 -4.30 1.86 -17.64
N GLU A 174 -5.44 2.06 -16.97
CA GLU A 174 -6.21 3.32 -17.00
C GLU A 174 -6.05 4.14 -15.71
N ALA A 175 -5.22 3.67 -14.78
CA ALA A 175 -5.11 4.26 -13.46
C ALA A 175 -4.37 5.60 -13.47
N GLY A 176 -4.81 6.52 -12.61
CA GLY A 176 -4.15 7.81 -12.39
C GLY A 176 -2.80 7.65 -11.70
N THR A 177 -1.96 8.69 -11.78
CA THR A 177 -0.65 8.71 -11.10
C THR A 177 -0.67 9.47 -9.77
N THR A 178 -1.86 9.87 -9.31
CA THR A 178 -2.12 10.49 -8.02
C THR A 178 -3.48 10.08 -7.48
N ALA A 179 -3.72 10.32 -6.19
CA ALA A 179 -4.94 9.90 -5.54
C ALA A 179 -6.19 10.52 -6.16
N ALA A 180 -7.23 9.69 -6.26
CA ALA A 180 -8.54 10.07 -6.73
C ALA A 180 -9.56 9.01 -6.33
N HIS A 181 -10.84 9.38 -6.23
CA HIS A 181 -11.86 8.40 -5.89
C HIS A 181 -11.97 7.33 -6.97
N LEU A 182 -12.03 6.06 -6.54
CA LEU A 182 -12.13 4.92 -7.43
C LEU A 182 -13.34 5.08 -8.36
N PRO A 183 -13.19 4.91 -9.68
CA PRO A 183 -14.34 4.78 -10.57
C PRO A 183 -15.05 3.45 -10.33
N GLN A 184 -16.29 3.32 -10.81
CA GLN A 184 -17.06 2.07 -10.71
C GLN A 184 -16.33 0.87 -11.33
N ASP A 185 -15.61 1.08 -12.45
CA ASP A 185 -14.71 0.11 -13.04
C ASP A 185 -13.30 0.71 -13.23
N PRO A 186 -12.33 0.39 -12.34
CA PRO A 186 -10.96 0.89 -12.44
C PRO A 186 -10.18 0.35 -13.64
N ARG A 187 -10.70 -0.67 -14.34
CA ARG A 187 -10.07 -1.27 -15.53
C ARG A 187 -10.48 -0.59 -16.84
N ALA A 188 -11.51 0.23 -16.80
CA ALA A 188 -12.00 1.01 -17.93
C ALA A 188 -11.53 2.46 -17.83
N PRO A 189 -11.51 3.22 -18.95
CA PRO A 189 -11.17 4.63 -18.93
C PRO A 189 -11.98 5.39 -17.88
N TRP A 190 -11.30 6.12 -17.01
CA TRP A 190 -11.88 6.75 -15.84
C TRP A 190 -12.88 7.89 -16.16
N ALA A 191 -12.77 8.49 -17.34
CA ALA A 191 -13.58 9.64 -17.75
C ALA A 191 -15.07 9.25 -17.87
N GLY A 192 -15.95 10.05 -17.24
CA GLY A 192 -17.41 9.85 -17.30
C GLY A 192 -17.96 8.75 -16.39
N GLN A 193 -17.11 8.04 -15.64
CA GLN A 193 -17.57 7.06 -14.66
C GLN A 193 -18.02 7.72 -13.35
N THR A 194 -19.06 7.16 -12.72
CA THR A 194 -19.42 7.47 -11.33
C THR A 194 -18.28 7.08 -10.41
N ARG A 195 -18.06 7.87 -9.37
CA ARG A 195 -17.02 7.63 -8.36
C ARG A 195 -17.60 7.02 -7.10
N THR A 196 -16.84 6.12 -6.50
CA THR A 196 -17.09 5.59 -5.15
C THR A 196 -16.68 6.63 -4.09
N THR A 197 -16.88 6.31 -2.82
CA THR A 197 -16.31 7.08 -1.71
C THR A 197 -14.89 6.65 -1.33
N VAL A 198 -14.34 5.61 -1.97
CA VAL A 198 -13.03 5.07 -1.65
C VAL A 198 -11.96 5.85 -2.42
N LEU A 199 -11.00 6.43 -1.70
CA LEU A 199 -9.86 7.12 -2.28
C LEU A 199 -8.81 6.09 -2.71
N GLU A 200 -8.60 5.92 -4.00
CA GLU A 200 -7.42 5.22 -4.51
C GLU A 200 -6.21 6.12 -4.26
N ILE A 201 -5.17 5.59 -3.64
CA ILE A 201 -3.87 6.25 -3.54
C ILE A 201 -2.88 5.32 -4.25
N PRO A 202 -2.34 5.71 -5.42
CA PRO A 202 -1.45 4.85 -6.20
C PRO A 202 -0.03 4.84 -5.63
N ILE A 203 0.73 3.78 -5.94
CA ILE A 203 2.18 3.80 -5.68
C ILE A 203 2.81 4.92 -6.50
N GLY A 204 3.72 5.68 -5.89
CA GLY A 204 4.45 6.72 -6.61
C GLY A 204 5.16 6.11 -7.82
N SER A 205 4.91 6.70 -9.00
CA SER A 205 5.38 6.19 -10.28
C SER A 205 5.88 7.34 -11.16
N ASP A 206 6.92 7.09 -11.95
CA ASP A 206 7.38 8.03 -12.96
C ASP A 206 6.49 8.06 -14.22
N GLY A 207 5.57 7.10 -14.36
CA GLY A 207 4.64 6.99 -15.49
C GLY A 207 5.14 6.12 -16.65
N GLU A 208 6.36 5.59 -16.58
CA GLU A 208 6.96 4.74 -17.64
C GLU A 208 6.61 3.25 -17.49
N GLY A 209 5.52 2.95 -16.77
CA GLY A 209 5.03 1.61 -16.48
C GLY A 209 5.39 1.09 -15.08
N PHE A 210 5.22 -0.21 -14.85
CA PHE A 210 5.19 -0.82 -13.51
C PHE A 210 6.47 -1.54 -13.07
N ALA A 211 7.54 -1.50 -13.87
CA ALA A 211 8.81 -2.12 -13.49
C ALA A 211 9.33 -1.51 -12.17
N TYR A 212 10.01 -2.27 -11.31
CA TYR A 212 10.51 -1.76 -10.02
C TYR A 212 11.33 -0.47 -10.12
N LYS A 213 12.06 -0.27 -11.23
CA LYS A 213 12.81 0.96 -11.48
C LYS A 213 11.94 2.21 -11.67
N ASN A 214 10.65 2.06 -11.93
CA ASN A 214 9.71 3.13 -12.26
C ASN A 214 8.78 3.50 -11.09
N ILE A 215 8.83 2.75 -9.98
CA ILE A 215 7.89 2.88 -8.86
C ILE A 215 8.61 3.01 -7.52
N LEU A 216 7.95 3.58 -6.52
CA LEU A 216 8.45 3.75 -5.15
C LEU A 216 8.36 2.46 -4.30
N HIS A 217 8.85 1.35 -4.84
CA HIS A 217 9.05 0.09 -4.10
C HIS A 217 10.50 0.04 -3.60
N VAL A 218 10.70 0.36 -2.32
CA VAL A 218 11.98 0.88 -1.82
C VAL A 218 13.10 -0.16 -1.81
N GLU A 219 12.86 -1.36 -1.30
CA GLU A 219 13.88 -2.42 -1.26
C GLU A 219 14.21 -3.02 -2.63
N MET A 220 13.32 -2.85 -3.62
CA MET A 220 13.47 -3.38 -4.97
C MET A 220 14.18 -2.43 -5.95
N SER A 221 14.66 -1.30 -5.45
CA SER A 221 15.36 -0.26 -6.22
C SER A 221 16.57 0.27 -5.44
N GLU A 222 17.45 1.02 -6.09
CA GLU A 222 18.49 1.79 -5.43
C GLU A 222 18.02 3.19 -5.03
N LEU A 223 18.69 3.80 -4.04
CA LEU A 223 18.32 5.11 -3.50
C LEU A 223 18.24 6.20 -4.58
N ASP A 224 19.27 6.31 -5.42
CA ASP A 224 19.32 7.33 -6.48
C ASP A 224 18.15 7.18 -7.46
N ASN A 225 17.76 5.94 -7.77
CA ASN A 225 16.61 5.69 -8.63
C ASN A 225 15.28 5.99 -7.94
N LEU A 226 15.14 5.70 -6.65
CA LEU A 226 13.94 6.08 -5.88
C LEU A 226 13.76 7.60 -5.83
N LEU A 227 14.86 8.33 -5.62
CA LEU A 227 14.85 9.80 -5.62
C LEU A 227 14.55 10.35 -7.02
N ARG A 228 15.05 9.72 -8.09
CA ARG A 228 14.66 10.05 -9.47
C ARG A 228 13.16 9.89 -9.70
N VAL A 229 12.57 8.76 -9.28
CA VAL A 229 11.12 8.53 -9.42
C VAL A 229 10.34 9.58 -8.63
N TYR A 230 10.75 9.87 -7.40
CA TYR A 230 10.15 10.95 -6.61
C TYR A 230 10.25 12.31 -7.32
N ASP A 231 11.40 12.66 -7.86
CA ASP A 231 11.61 13.93 -8.56
C ASP A 231 10.69 14.05 -9.80
N VAL A 232 10.37 12.95 -10.48
CA VAL A 232 9.36 12.93 -11.56
C VAL A 232 7.96 13.18 -11.01
N VAL A 233 7.58 12.57 -9.89
CA VAL A 233 6.28 12.83 -9.22
C VAL A 233 6.17 14.30 -8.80
N ALA A 234 7.23 14.85 -8.20
CA ALA A 234 7.29 16.26 -7.81
C ALA A 234 7.21 17.19 -9.02
N GLY A 235 7.95 16.90 -10.10
CA GLY A 235 7.88 17.65 -11.35
C GLY A 235 6.49 17.61 -11.99
N ARG A 236 5.77 16.49 -11.86
CA ARG A 236 4.36 16.39 -12.28
C ARG A 236 3.47 17.31 -11.46
N ALA A 237 3.65 17.36 -10.14
CA ALA A 237 2.92 18.28 -9.26
C ALA A 237 3.09 19.74 -9.71
N GLU A 238 4.33 20.14 -10.01
CA GLU A 238 4.65 21.49 -10.48
C GLU A 238 4.02 21.78 -11.85
N ALA A 239 4.16 20.86 -12.80
CA ALA A 239 3.63 21.04 -14.16
C ALA A 239 2.10 21.15 -14.19
N MET A 240 1.42 20.42 -13.30
CA MET A 240 -0.04 20.44 -13.20
C MET A 240 -0.57 21.55 -12.28
N GLY A 241 0.28 22.15 -11.44
CA GLY A 241 -0.14 23.14 -10.44
C GLY A 241 -0.99 22.54 -9.32
N VAL A 242 -0.98 21.22 -9.14
CA VAL A 242 -1.73 20.50 -8.09
C VAL A 242 -0.82 19.48 -7.39
N PRO A 243 -0.84 19.42 -6.04
CA PRO A 243 -0.05 18.44 -5.30
C PRO A 243 -0.35 17.00 -5.73
N GLN A 244 0.65 16.13 -5.59
CA GLN A 244 0.49 14.70 -5.82
C GLN A 244 0.36 13.97 -4.49
N ILE A 245 -0.68 13.16 -4.34
CA ILE A 245 -0.84 12.22 -3.22
C ILE A 245 -0.53 10.81 -3.75
N VAL A 246 0.46 10.15 -3.17
CA VAL A 246 0.95 8.82 -3.57
C VAL A 246 1.32 8.00 -2.34
N HIS A 247 1.57 6.70 -2.52
CA HIS A 247 2.17 5.88 -1.49
C HIS A 247 3.58 5.38 -1.89
N CYS A 248 4.38 4.96 -0.90
CA CYS A 248 5.57 4.15 -1.12
C CYS A 248 5.41 2.79 -0.46
N LEU A 249 6.22 1.81 -0.86
CA LEU A 249 6.11 0.44 -0.37
C LEU A 249 7.43 -0.06 0.20
N PHE A 250 7.34 -0.68 1.37
CA PHE A 250 8.38 -1.47 2.01
C PHE A 250 7.79 -2.74 2.63
N HIS A 251 8.59 -3.78 2.83
CA HIS A 251 8.14 -5.03 3.45
C HIS A 251 8.91 -5.32 4.74
N THR A 252 8.25 -5.88 5.76
CA THR A 252 8.93 -6.22 7.03
C THR A 252 10.01 -7.26 6.85
N ALA A 253 9.86 -8.23 5.93
CA ALA A 253 10.91 -9.20 5.61
C ALA A 253 12.24 -8.53 5.15
N SER A 254 12.19 -7.27 4.76
CA SER A 254 13.36 -6.49 4.36
C SER A 254 14.11 -5.85 5.52
N VAL A 255 13.52 -5.80 6.72
CA VAL A 255 14.15 -5.23 7.93
C VAL A 255 15.38 -6.02 8.33
N GLY A 256 15.36 -7.35 8.18
CA GLY A 256 16.49 -8.23 8.46
C GLY A 256 17.69 -8.09 7.50
N LYS A 257 17.60 -7.22 6.49
CA LYS A 257 18.68 -6.89 5.54
C LYS A 257 19.17 -5.46 5.81
N PRO A 258 20.33 -5.28 6.49
CA PRO A 258 20.82 -3.96 6.89
C PRO A 258 20.89 -2.95 5.73
N GLU A 259 21.27 -3.40 4.54
CA GLU A 259 21.36 -2.58 3.33
C GLU A 259 19.99 -2.06 2.88
N TRP A 260 18.93 -2.85 2.98
CA TRP A 260 17.58 -2.44 2.57
C TRP A 260 16.95 -1.54 3.63
N LEU A 261 17.16 -1.82 4.92
CA LEU A 261 16.70 -0.94 5.99
C LEU A 261 17.41 0.42 5.96
N ALA A 262 18.73 0.44 5.71
CA ALA A 262 19.49 1.68 5.55
C ALA A 262 19.00 2.49 4.35
N ARG A 263 18.71 1.83 3.22
CA ARG A 263 18.11 2.48 2.05
C ARG A 263 16.76 3.08 2.37
N TYR A 264 15.88 2.35 3.07
CA TYR A 264 14.55 2.85 3.44
C TYR A 264 14.64 4.10 4.33
N ARG A 265 15.49 4.07 5.37
CA ARG A 265 15.77 5.25 6.21
C ARG A 265 16.25 6.44 5.39
N ALA A 266 17.28 6.25 4.56
CA ALA A 266 17.87 7.31 3.74
C ALA A 266 16.85 7.89 2.75
N PHE A 267 15.97 7.05 2.19
CA PHE A 267 14.89 7.49 1.34
C PHE A 267 13.90 8.37 2.11
N LEU A 268 13.36 7.90 3.25
CA LEU A 268 12.40 8.67 4.05
C LEU A 268 13.00 9.99 4.56
N GLU A 269 14.26 10.01 4.99
CA GLU A 269 14.97 11.22 5.42
C GLU A 269 15.18 12.26 4.30
N ALA A 270 15.24 11.80 3.04
CA ALA A 270 15.44 12.67 1.90
C ALA A 270 14.14 13.35 1.45
N LEU A 271 12.98 12.71 1.64
CA LEU A 271 11.70 13.21 1.11
C LEU A 271 11.31 14.60 1.64
N PRO A 272 11.33 14.89 2.96
CA PRO A 272 11.00 16.24 3.45
C PRO A 272 11.95 17.32 2.93
N LYS A 273 13.25 16.99 2.79
CA LYS A 273 14.27 17.90 2.22
C LYS A 273 14.01 18.21 0.74
N ARG A 274 13.18 17.41 0.08
CA ARG A 274 12.74 17.56 -1.32
C ARG A 274 11.28 18.04 -1.42
N GLY A 275 10.74 18.61 -0.34
CA GLY A 275 9.40 19.22 -0.34
C GLY A 275 8.24 18.23 -0.23
N ALA A 276 8.50 17.00 0.25
CA ALA A 276 7.44 16.05 0.57
C ALA A 276 6.87 16.27 1.98
N ALA A 277 5.64 15.81 2.20
CA ALA A 277 5.08 15.61 3.54
C ALA A 277 4.58 14.16 3.70
N PHE A 278 4.80 13.57 4.86
CA PHE A 278 4.19 12.29 5.23
C PHE A 278 2.78 12.52 5.78
N ILE A 279 1.83 11.72 5.31
CA ILE A 279 0.43 11.85 5.71
C ILE A 279 -0.23 10.49 6.00
N SER A 280 -1.30 10.52 6.81
CA SER A 280 -2.21 9.39 7.04
C SER A 280 -3.27 9.27 5.94
N THR A 281 -4.05 8.18 5.98
CA THR A 281 -5.23 7.98 5.14
C THR A 281 -6.25 9.11 5.34
N ALA A 282 -6.52 9.48 6.60
CA ALA A 282 -7.46 10.55 6.91
C ALA A 282 -7.01 11.93 6.39
N GLU A 283 -5.70 12.23 6.52
CA GLU A 283 -5.12 13.46 5.97
C GLU A 283 -5.16 13.47 4.44
N ALA A 284 -4.95 12.31 3.79
CA ALA A 284 -5.08 12.19 2.33
C ALA A 284 -6.49 12.52 1.84
N HIS A 285 -7.53 12.03 2.53
CA HIS A 285 -8.92 12.36 2.25
C HIS A 285 -9.21 13.86 2.37
N ALA A 286 -8.80 14.46 3.49
CA ALA A 286 -9.01 15.88 3.74
C ALA A 286 -8.32 16.74 2.66
N LEU A 287 -7.09 16.40 2.31
CA LEU A 287 -6.32 17.11 1.29
C LEU A 287 -6.93 16.94 -0.11
N HIS A 288 -7.35 15.73 -0.48
CA HIS A 288 -8.01 15.50 -1.76
C HIS A 288 -9.31 16.31 -1.89
N ALA A 289 -10.10 16.40 -0.82
CA ALA A 289 -11.31 17.23 -0.78
C ALA A 289 -11.00 18.74 -0.91
N GLU A 290 -9.92 19.22 -0.27
CA GLU A 290 -9.46 20.60 -0.39
C GLU A 290 -9.04 20.92 -1.83
N ILE A 291 -8.24 20.05 -2.45
CA ILE A 291 -7.79 20.20 -3.84
C ILE A 291 -8.99 20.24 -4.80
N ALA A 292 -9.96 19.34 -4.63
CA ALA A 292 -11.16 19.31 -5.46
C ALA A 292 -12.03 20.55 -5.27
N GLY A 293 -12.16 21.06 -4.04
CA GLY A 293 -12.90 22.28 -3.73
C GLY A 293 -12.25 23.55 -4.26
N ALA A 294 -10.91 23.60 -4.35
CA ALA A 294 -10.18 24.72 -4.93
C ALA A 294 -10.24 24.76 -6.47
N ALA A 295 -10.59 23.65 -7.12
CA ALA A 295 -10.71 23.53 -8.58
C ALA A 295 -12.12 23.82 -9.12
N ALA A 296 -13.12 24.03 -8.24
CA ALA A 296 -14.51 24.31 -8.57
C ALA A 296 -14.82 25.82 -8.60
#